data_AF-A0A2V8YXJ6-F1
#
_entry.id   AF-A0A2V8YXJ6-F1
#
_cell.length_a   1.000
_cell.length_b   1.000
_cell.length_c   1.000
_cell.angle_alpha   90.00
_cell.angle_beta   90.00
_cell.angle_gamma   90.00
#
_symmetry.space_group_name_H-M   'P 1'
#
loop_
_entity.id
_entity.type
_entity.pdbx_description
1 polymer ?
#
loop_
_entity_poly.entity_id
_entity_poly.type
_entity_poly.pdbx_seq_one_letter_code
_entity_poly.pdbx_strand_id
1 'polypeptide(L)'
;MQVAEKLAVQNPRRSCRGTVIRSLTVALLLAVLSADGWGQAPDWQGQVRKYAEARDWASAMRLVEQEIARAPQDMDVRAWRARVLAWSGKLPQAEKEYLEVLKVARADPDNWMGLAGVYLREGKVVEANRAISTAEELDPKRSDIHAAHARILREEGQRKEAQSEFQSALYSDPGSAEAHEGLISVRRGAQHQLRFGQDNDLLSYSDGFHDEWLSVASQWTSHWTTNFAGDFYQRSGAEAGKFVGSVTRRQSKWGALTVGGAIGHDNAVIPKSEAFFDLDHGWRVGETGFVRGVEFSSAQHWYWYQSARILSLTGTTLVYLPDNWTFTLGTTGSRSAFSGTTAEWRPSGIARLGFPLAHRGDRNLSGNVSFAAGTENFAILDQIGSFSSQTYGSGLRLQITDRQDLTGFAGYQKRTQNRTDTIFGMSYGIRF
;
A
#
# COMPACT_ATOMS: atom_id res chain seq x y z
N MET A 1 11.74 -82.16 -16.87
CA MET A 1 11.03 -81.43 -15.81
C MET A 1 9.72 -80.95 -16.43
N GLN A 2 8.53 -81.53 -16.18
CA GLN A 2 7.95 -82.11 -14.95
C GLN A 2 7.93 -81.09 -13.79
N VAL A 3 6.85 -80.93 -13.01
CA VAL A 3 5.45 -81.45 -13.10
C VAL A 3 4.59 -80.44 -12.29
N ALA A 4 3.42 -79.97 -12.76
CA ALA A 4 2.05 -80.43 -12.42
C ALA A 4 1.76 -80.56 -10.89
N GLU A 5 0.55 -80.39 -10.36
CA GLU A 5 -0.81 -80.69 -10.83
C GLU A 5 -1.85 -79.67 -10.27
N LYS A 6 -2.91 -79.30 -11.03
CA LYS A 6 -4.33 -79.74 -10.96
C LYS A 6 -5.11 -79.36 -9.67
N LEU A 7 -6.45 -79.32 -9.62
CA LEU A 7 -7.50 -79.71 -10.59
C LEU A 7 -8.53 -78.59 -10.83
N ALA A 8 -9.19 -78.65 -11.98
CA ALA A 8 -10.51 -78.07 -12.19
C ALA A 8 -11.55 -79.19 -12.33
N VAL A 9 -12.81 -78.94 -11.93
CA VAL A 9 -13.95 -79.83 -12.24
C VAL A 9 -15.14 -79.01 -12.70
N GLN A 10 -15.45 -79.11 -13.99
CA GLN A 10 -16.82 -78.93 -14.49
C GLN A 10 -17.51 -80.30 -14.54
N ASN A 11 -18.82 -80.36 -14.33
CA ASN A 11 -19.66 -81.24 -15.15
C ASN A 11 -21.14 -80.78 -15.18
N PRO A 12 -21.89 -80.93 -16.29
CA PRO A 12 -23.25 -80.39 -16.43
C PRO A 12 -24.35 -81.47 -16.59
N ARG A 13 -25.59 -81.01 -16.86
CA ARG A 13 -26.84 -81.78 -17.12
C ARG A 13 -27.49 -82.32 -15.81
N ARG A 14 -28.82 -82.40 -15.67
CA ARG A 14 -29.90 -82.64 -16.66
C ARG A 14 -31.18 -81.82 -16.39
N SER A 15 -32.06 -81.79 -17.39
CA SER A 15 -33.43 -81.25 -17.36
C SER A 15 -34.44 -82.17 -16.65
N CYS A 16 -35.54 -81.60 -16.12
CA CYS A 16 -36.82 -82.29 -15.98
C CYS A 16 -38.02 -81.33 -16.23
N ARG A 17 -39.23 -81.88 -16.43
CA ARG A 17 -40.49 -81.18 -16.81
C ARG A 17 -41.50 -81.14 -15.64
N GLY A 18 -42.56 -80.32 -15.78
CA GLY A 18 -43.69 -80.23 -14.83
C GLY A 18 -43.81 -78.82 -14.21
N THR A 19 -44.71 -77.89 -14.57
CA THR A 19 -45.96 -77.88 -15.39
C THR A 19 -47.27 -78.11 -14.59
N VAL A 20 -47.88 -76.97 -14.17
CA VAL A 20 -49.28 -76.71 -13.72
C VAL A 20 -49.75 -77.24 -12.34
N ILE A 21 -50.31 -76.35 -11.49
CA ILE A 21 -51.71 -76.32 -10.96
C ILE A 21 -51.88 -75.39 -9.72
N ARG A 22 -52.84 -74.44 -9.84
CA ARG A 22 -53.80 -73.80 -8.87
C ARG A 22 -53.46 -73.60 -7.36
N SER A 23 -54.08 -72.70 -6.58
CA SER A 23 -54.84 -71.43 -6.77
C SER A 23 -55.31 -70.92 -5.38
N LEU A 24 -55.43 -69.59 -5.15
CA LEU A 24 -56.06 -68.92 -3.97
C LEU A 24 -55.29 -69.16 -2.64
N THR A 25 -55.21 -68.28 -1.62
CA THR A 25 -55.62 -66.88 -1.35
C THR A 25 -54.61 -66.32 -0.28
N VAL A 26 -54.63 -65.12 0.31
CA VAL A 26 -55.60 -64.02 0.57
C VAL A 26 -54.91 -62.66 0.27
N ALA A 27 -55.60 -61.52 0.41
CA ALA A 27 -55.04 -60.16 0.24
C ALA A 27 -54.50 -59.52 1.53
N LEU A 28 -53.52 -58.60 1.41
CA LEU A 28 -53.61 -57.21 1.89
C LEU A 28 -52.47 -56.33 1.32
N LEU A 29 -52.60 -55.01 1.44
CA LEU A 29 -51.54 -53.97 1.35
C LEU A 29 -50.67 -53.94 0.08
N LEU A 30 -50.95 -52.98 -0.82
CA LEU A 30 -50.02 -51.86 -1.11
C LEU A 30 -50.68 -50.83 -2.05
N ALA A 31 -51.40 -49.88 -1.47
CA ALA A 31 -51.84 -48.65 -2.12
C ALA A 31 -51.23 -47.46 -1.35
N VAL A 32 -49.89 -47.38 -1.34
CA VAL A 32 -49.13 -46.30 -0.69
C VAL A 32 -48.14 -45.72 -1.68
N LEU A 33 -48.51 -44.55 -2.20
CA LEU A 33 -47.65 -43.44 -2.63
C LEU A 33 -46.27 -43.76 -3.22
N SER A 34 -46.12 -43.51 -4.52
CA SER A 34 -44.83 -43.17 -5.13
C SER A 34 -44.24 -41.94 -4.43
N ALA A 35 -43.20 -42.15 -3.61
CA ALA A 35 -42.57 -41.11 -2.79
C ALA A 35 -41.51 -40.28 -3.54
N ASP A 36 -41.49 -40.33 -4.87
CA ASP A 36 -40.62 -39.54 -5.77
C ASP A 36 -41.08 -38.06 -5.84
N GLY A 37 -41.19 -37.43 -4.66
CA GLY A 37 -41.81 -36.12 -4.47
C GLY A 37 -41.13 -35.24 -3.42
N TRP A 38 -39.96 -35.63 -2.90
CA TRP A 38 -39.13 -34.79 -2.04
C TRP A 38 -38.18 -33.93 -2.88
N GLY A 39 -38.76 -33.01 -3.67
CA GLY A 39 -37.98 -32.00 -4.39
C GLY A 39 -37.24 -31.11 -3.38
N GLN A 40 -35.92 -31.01 -3.50
CA GLN A 40 -35.15 -30.06 -2.69
C GLN A 40 -35.69 -28.64 -2.92
N ALA A 41 -35.94 -27.91 -1.83
CA ALA A 41 -36.28 -26.50 -1.93
C ALA A 41 -35.15 -25.76 -2.66
N PRO A 42 -35.44 -24.85 -3.61
CA PRO A 42 -34.40 -24.07 -4.28
C PRO A 42 -33.54 -23.32 -3.26
N ASP A 43 -32.21 -23.26 -3.48
CA ASP A 43 -31.30 -22.50 -2.62
C ASP A 43 -31.56 -20.99 -2.78
N TRP A 44 -32.53 -20.50 -2.00
CA TRP A 44 -32.88 -19.10 -1.93
C TRP A 44 -31.77 -18.28 -1.25
N GLN A 45 -30.96 -18.88 -0.37
CA GLN A 45 -29.82 -18.21 0.26
C GLN A 45 -28.70 -17.93 -0.75
N GLY A 46 -28.40 -18.89 -1.63
CA GLY A 46 -27.54 -18.72 -2.81
C GLY A 46 -28.06 -17.65 -3.77
N GLN A 47 -29.38 -17.60 -4.01
CA GLN A 47 -29.97 -16.53 -4.81
C GLN A 47 -29.87 -15.16 -4.13
N VAL A 48 -30.10 -15.06 -2.81
CA VAL A 48 -29.91 -13.82 -2.03
C VAL A 48 -28.45 -13.35 -2.07
N ARG A 49 -27.48 -14.26 -1.95
CA ARG A 49 -26.04 -13.95 -2.15
C ARG A 49 -25.77 -13.40 -3.55
N LYS A 50 -26.27 -14.07 -4.61
CA LYS A 50 -26.10 -13.62 -6.00
C LYS A 50 -26.72 -12.25 -6.28
N TYR A 51 -27.90 -11.95 -5.71
CA TYR A 51 -28.49 -10.61 -5.79
C TYR A 51 -27.68 -9.58 -5.01
N ALA A 52 -27.11 -9.94 -3.86
CA ALA A 52 -26.24 -9.06 -3.06
C ALA A 52 -24.90 -8.75 -3.76
N GLU A 53 -24.28 -9.74 -4.42
CA GLU A 53 -23.09 -9.56 -5.28
C GLU A 53 -23.38 -8.58 -6.43
N ALA A 54 -24.53 -8.73 -7.08
CA ALA A 54 -25.03 -7.82 -8.11
C ALA A 54 -25.52 -6.46 -7.56
N ARG A 55 -25.51 -6.26 -6.24
CA ARG A 55 -26.07 -5.11 -5.50
C ARG A 55 -27.56 -4.84 -5.75
N ASP A 56 -28.32 -5.84 -6.21
CA ASP A 56 -29.78 -5.80 -6.31
C ASP A 56 -30.40 -6.10 -4.94
N TRP A 57 -30.32 -5.12 -4.05
CA TRP A 57 -30.91 -5.16 -2.72
C TRP A 57 -32.44 -5.32 -2.76
N ALA A 58 -33.09 -4.96 -3.87
CA ALA A 58 -34.55 -5.04 -4.01
C ALA A 58 -35.01 -6.48 -4.28
N SER A 59 -34.37 -7.19 -5.22
CA SER A 59 -34.65 -8.62 -5.41
C SER A 59 -34.18 -9.46 -4.24
N ALA A 60 -33.03 -9.14 -3.63
CA ALA A 60 -32.57 -9.81 -2.41
C ALA A 60 -33.60 -9.68 -1.27
N MET A 61 -34.08 -8.47 -0.97
CA MET A 61 -35.08 -8.25 0.09
C MET A 61 -36.42 -8.92 -0.24
N ARG A 62 -36.91 -8.77 -1.47
CA ARG A 62 -38.17 -9.37 -1.93
C ARG A 62 -38.17 -10.90 -1.80
N LEU A 63 -37.03 -11.55 -2.08
CA LEU A 63 -36.90 -13.00 -1.91
C LEU A 63 -36.94 -13.40 -0.43
N VAL A 64 -36.20 -12.70 0.45
CA VAL A 64 -36.27 -12.94 1.89
C VAL A 64 -37.68 -12.70 2.45
N GLU A 65 -38.35 -11.63 2.04
CA GLU A 65 -39.73 -11.32 2.47
C GLU A 65 -40.75 -12.40 2.02
N GLN A 66 -40.53 -13.05 0.87
CA GLN A 66 -41.33 -14.20 0.44
C GLN A 66 -41.12 -15.43 1.32
N GLU A 67 -39.89 -15.72 1.77
CA GLU A 67 -39.63 -16.82 2.69
C GLU A 67 -40.14 -16.51 4.12
N ILE A 68 -40.05 -15.25 4.59
CA ILE A 68 -40.67 -14.82 5.87
C ILE A 68 -42.19 -14.99 5.81
N ALA A 69 -42.82 -14.71 4.68
CA ALA A 69 -44.27 -14.91 4.52
C ALA A 69 -44.68 -16.39 4.56
N ARG A 70 -43.77 -17.32 4.21
CA ARG A 70 -43.98 -18.78 4.34
C ARG A 70 -43.71 -19.28 5.76
N ALA A 71 -42.67 -18.78 6.42
CA ALA A 71 -42.26 -19.19 7.75
C ALA A 71 -42.03 -18.00 8.70
N PRO A 72 -43.10 -17.33 9.20
CA PRO A 72 -42.95 -16.08 9.96
C PRO A 72 -42.22 -16.21 11.31
N GLN A 73 -42.07 -17.43 11.82
CA GLN A 73 -41.38 -17.76 13.08
C GLN A 73 -39.96 -18.31 12.86
N ASP A 74 -39.51 -18.46 11.62
CA ASP A 74 -38.15 -18.87 11.29
C ASP A 74 -37.18 -17.72 11.61
N MET A 75 -36.17 -18.00 12.44
CA MET A 75 -35.17 -17.01 12.85
C MET A 75 -34.02 -16.90 11.85
N ASP A 76 -33.74 -17.96 11.09
CA ASP A 76 -32.66 -17.99 10.10
C ASP A 76 -33.05 -17.11 8.90
N VAL A 77 -34.31 -17.18 8.47
CA VAL A 77 -34.84 -16.27 7.43
C VAL A 77 -34.80 -14.81 7.90
N ARG A 78 -35.04 -14.54 9.19
CA ARG A 78 -34.88 -13.19 9.79
C ARG A 78 -33.41 -12.76 9.88
N ALA A 79 -32.48 -13.67 10.16
CA ALA A 79 -31.04 -13.41 10.10
C ALA A 79 -30.61 -13.01 8.68
N TRP A 80 -31.11 -13.70 7.66
CA TRP A 80 -30.90 -13.31 6.26
C TRP A 80 -31.50 -11.95 5.92
N ARG A 81 -32.63 -11.56 6.53
CA ARG A 81 -33.18 -10.20 6.41
C ARG A 81 -32.24 -9.16 7.02
N ALA A 82 -31.74 -9.39 8.24
CA ALA A 82 -30.77 -8.53 8.90
C ALA A 82 -29.47 -8.39 8.09
N ARG A 83 -29.03 -9.49 7.47
CA ARG A 83 -27.88 -9.55 6.54
C ARG A 83 -28.08 -8.69 5.28
N VAL A 84 -29.23 -8.77 4.61
CA VAL A 84 -29.54 -7.91 3.45
C VAL A 84 -29.74 -6.44 3.87
N LEU A 85 -30.32 -6.16 5.04
CA LEU A 85 -30.39 -4.80 5.60
C LEU A 85 -28.98 -4.23 5.85
N ALA A 86 -28.07 -5.04 6.39
CA ALA A 86 -26.68 -4.63 6.61
C ALA A 86 -25.97 -4.34 5.27
N TRP A 87 -26.03 -5.28 4.30
CA TRP A 87 -25.39 -5.10 2.98
C TRP A 87 -25.93 -3.86 2.24
N SER A 88 -27.25 -3.63 2.26
CA SER A 88 -27.90 -2.43 1.69
C SER A 88 -27.70 -1.13 2.49
N GLY A 89 -26.91 -1.15 3.57
CA GLY A 89 -26.52 0.04 4.34
C GLY A 89 -27.56 0.54 5.35
N LYS A 90 -28.64 -0.21 5.58
CA LYS A 90 -29.72 0.15 6.51
C LYS A 90 -29.37 -0.28 7.95
N LEU A 91 -28.22 0.20 8.44
CA LEU A 91 -27.56 -0.34 9.65
C LEU A 91 -28.44 -0.38 10.91
N PRO A 92 -29.22 0.66 11.29
CA PRO A 92 -30.07 0.61 12.49
C PRO A 92 -31.25 -0.38 12.35
N GLN A 93 -31.63 -0.73 11.12
CA GLN A 93 -32.65 -1.75 10.85
C GLN A 93 -32.03 -3.15 10.94
N ALA A 94 -30.79 -3.32 10.47
CA ALA A 94 -30.04 -4.56 10.62
C ALA A 94 -29.71 -4.87 12.09
N GLU A 95 -29.25 -3.87 12.86
CA GLU A 95 -29.04 -3.95 14.31
C GLU A 95 -30.30 -4.49 15.00
N LYS A 96 -31.45 -3.86 14.75
CA LYS A 96 -32.72 -4.28 15.36
C LYS A 96 -33.09 -5.72 15.01
N GLU A 97 -33.03 -6.11 13.74
CA GLU A 97 -33.43 -7.47 13.34
C GLU A 97 -32.48 -8.55 13.89
N TYR A 98 -31.16 -8.31 13.91
CA TYR A 98 -30.21 -9.21 14.59
C TYR A 98 -30.48 -9.30 16.10
N LEU A 99 -30.80 -8.18 16.77
CA LEU A 99 -31.14 -8.17 18.19
C LEU A 99 -32.47 -8.88 18.50
N GLU A 100 -33.44 -8.93 17.58
CA GLU A 100 -34.63 -9.78 17.74
C GLU A 100 -34.27 -11.27 17.55
N VAL A 101 -33.46 -11.62 16.55
CA VAL A 101 -32.98 -13.01 16.34
C VAL A 101 -32.21 -13.51 17.57
N LEU A 102 -31.30 -12.71 18.12
CA LEU A 102 -30.48 -13.03 19.30
C LEU A 102 -31.27 -13.02 20.64
N LYS A 103 -32.58 -12.78 20.64
CA LYS A 103 -33.45 -13.14 21.78
C LYS A 103 -33.79 -14.63 21.80
N VAL A 104 -33.76 -15.29 20.64
CA VAL A 104 -34.18 -16.69 20.45
C VAL A 104 -32.98 -17.58 20.09
N ALA A 105 -32.24 -17.23 19.03
CA ALA A 105 -31.14 -18.02 18.46
C ALA A 105 -29.77 -17.54 18.93
N ARG A 106 -29.48 -17.65 20.24
CA ARG A 106 -28.21 -17.15 20.84
C ARG A 106 -26.97 -17.99 20.55
N ALA A 107 -27.15 -19.25 20.15
CA ALA A 107 -26.05 -20.20 19.96
C ALA A 107 -25.46 -20.20 18.54
N ASP A 108 -25.96 -19.34 17.64
CA ASP A 108 -25.47 -19.23 16.27
C ASP A 108 -24.43 -18.08 16.13
N PRO A 109 -23.16 -18.37 15.84
CA PRO A 109 -22.14 -17.34 15.63
C PRO A 109 -22.37 -16.48 14.36
N ASP A 110 -23.14 -16.93 13.36
CA ASP A 110 -23.45 -16.12 12.15
C ASP A 110 -24.20 -14.82 12.51
N ASN A 111 -25.04 -14.87 13.54
CA ASN A 111 -25.81 -13.72 14.03
C ASN A 111 -24.95 -12.76 14.86
N TRP A 112 -24.04 -13.29 15.68
CA TRP A 112 -23.11 -12.48 16.47
C TRP A 112 -22.07 -11.78 15.59
N MET A 113 -21.46 -12.50 14.64
CA MET A 113 -20.56 -11.92 13.64
C MET A 113 -21.29 -10.92 12.73
N GLY A 114 -22.54 -11.23 12.35
CA GLY A 114 -23.39 -10.34 11.58
C GLY A 114 -23.67 -9.01 12.29
N LEU A 115 -24.00 -9.07 13.59
CA LEU A 115 -24.20 -7.89 14.43
C LEU A 115 -22.90 -7.10 14.64
N ALA A 116 -21.77 -7.78 14.88
CA ALA A 116 -20.46 -7.13 14.98
C ALA A 116 -20.09 -6.35 13.71
N GLY A 117 -20.40 -6.90 12.53
CA GLY A 117 -20.23 -6.23 11.24
C GLY A 117 -21.15 -5.02 11.02
N VAL A 118 -22.32 -4.97 11.67
CA VAL A 118 -23.18 -3.77 11.71
C VAL A 118 -22.56 -2.73 12.64
N TYR A 119 -22.25 -3.09 13.88
CA TYR A 119 -21.67 -2.19 14.88
C TYR A 119 -20.38 -1.50 14.41
N LEU A 120 -19.47 -2.25 13.77
CA LEU A 120 -18.24 -1.68 13.22
C LEU A 120 -18.53 -0.58 12.18
N ARG A 121 -19.54 -0.78 11.33
CA ARG A 121 -19.94 0.18 10.27
C ARG A 121 -20.72 1.38 10.79
N GLU A 122 -21.24 1.31 12.02
CA GLU A 122 -21.83 2.45 12.74
C GLU A 122 -20.81 3.18 13.63
N GLY A 123 -19.55 2.70 13.71
CA GLY A 123 -18.54 3.25 14.61
C GLY A 123 -18.71 2.85 16.08
N LYS A 124 -19.62 1.90 16.37
CA LYS A 124 -19.87 1.32 17.71
C LYS A 124 -18.82 0.23 18.01
N VAL A 125 -17.54 0.62 18.07
CA VAL A 125 -16.43 -0.36 18.02
C VAL A 125 -16.34 -1.23 19.29
N VAL A 126 -16.70 -0.70 20.46
CA VAL A 126 -16.74 -1.47 21.72
C VAL A 126 -17.83 -2.53 21.69
N GLU A 127 -18.98 -2.21 21.10
CA GLU A 127 -20.10 -3.12 20.88
C GLU A 127 -19.76 -4.17 19.81
N ALA A 128 -19.04 -3.78 18.74
CA ALA A 128 -18.53 -4.70 17.73
C ALA A 128 -17.57 -5.73 18.33
N ASN A 129 -16.64 -5.30 19.18
CA ASN A 129 -15.70 -6.20 19.85
C ASN A 129 -16.42 -7.20 20.77
N ARG A 130 -17.39 -6.76 21.58
CA ARG A 130 -18.22 -7.68 22.39
C ARG A 130 -18.96 -8.71 21.54
N ALA A 131 -19.58 -8.27 20.44
CA ALA A 131 -20.35 -9.14 19.57
C ALA A 131 -19.46 -10.16 18.85
N ILE A 132 -18.24 -9.79 18.40
CA ILE A 132 -17.34 -10.77 17.79
C ILE A 132 -16.71 -11.73 18.80
N SER A 133 -16.42 -11.29 20.03
CA SER A 133 -15.94 -12.19 21.10
C SER A 133 -16.96 -13.30 21.38
N THR A 134 -18.26 -13.00 21.42
CA THR A 134 -19.31 -14.03 21.59
C THR A 134 -19.44 -14.94 20.36
N ALA A 135 -19.13 -14.47 19.15
CA ALA A 135 -19.04 -15.35 17.97
C ALA A 135 -17.85 -16.31 18.07
N GLU A 136 -16.70 -15.81 18.52
CA GLU A 136 -15.46 -16.58 18.72
C GLU A 136 -15.57 -17.59 19.87
N GLU A 137 -16.27 -17.24 20.96
CA GLU A 137 -16.62 -18.18 22.05
C GLU A 137 -17.50 -19.36 21.57
N LEU A 138 -18.34 -19.14 20.54
CA LEU A 138 -19.25 -20.15 19.98
C LEU A 138 -18.57 -21.04 18.92
N ASP A 139 -17.68 -20.49 18.09
CA ASP A 139 -16.84 -21.27 17.17
C ASP A 139 -15.40 -20.75 17.12
N PRO A 140 -14.52 -21.20 18.05
CA PRO A 140 -13.12 -20.75 18.16
C PRO A 140 -12.18 -21.23 17.04
N LYS A 141 -12.71 -21.64 15.88
CA LYS A 141 -11.92 -22.16 14.74
C LYS A 141 -12.35 -21.59 13.39
N ARG A 142 -13.40 -20.78 13.32
CA ARG A 142 -13.92 -20.22 12.06
C ARG A 142 -13.04 -19.12 11.51
N SER A 143 -12.52 -19.33 10.29
CA SER A 143 -11.60 -18.40 9.62
C SER A 143 -12.21 -17.02 9.36
N ASP A 144 -13.51 -16.96 9.08
CA ASP A 144 -14.24 -15.72 8.84
C ASP A 144 -14.54 -14.93 10.13
N ILE A 145 -14.73 -15.62 11.27
CA ILE A 145 -14.83 -14.96 12.59
C ILE A 145 -13.49 -14.32 12.97
N HIS A 146 -12.37 -15.05 12.83
CA HIS A 146 -11.03 -14.48 13.04
C HIS A 146 -10.77 -13.29 12.08
N ALA A 147 -11.12 -13.39 10.80
CA ALA A 147 -10.99 -12.28 9.85
C ALA A 147 -11.88 -11.07 10.22
N ALA A 148 -13.09 -11.31 10.74
CA ALA A 148 -13.98 -10.27 11.23
C ALA A 148 -13.48 -9.60 12.51
N HIS A 149 -12.87 -10.35 13.44
CA HIS A 149 -12.24 -9.83 14.66
C HIS A 149 -11.00 -9.00 14.30
N ALA A 150 -10.14 -9.53 13.43
CA ALA A 150 -8.98 -8.82 12.88
C ALA A 150 -9.35 -7.46 12.24
N ARG A 151 -10.46 -7.43 11.51
CA ARG A 151 -11.01 -6.21 10.90
C ARG A 151 -11.46 -5.19 11.95
N ILE A 152 -12.04 -5.61 13.08
CA ILE A 152 -12.42 -4.71 14.19
C ILE A 152 -11.17 -4.16 14.90
N LEU A 153 -10.23 -5.05 15.27
CA LEU A 153 -8.94 -4.69 15.87
C LEU A 153 -8.15 -3.69 15.01
N ARG A 154 -8.23 -3.81 13.67
CA ARG A 154 -7.61 -2.86 12.73
C ARG A 154 -8.19 -1.45 12.86
N GLU A 155 -9.51 -1.30 12.99
CA GLU A 155 -10.15 0.03 13.13
C GLU A 155 -9.89 0.63 14.52
N GLU A 156 -9.70 -0.17 15.56
CA GLU A 156 -9.16 0.29 16.86
C GLU A 156 -7.67 0.69 16.81
N GLY A 157 -6.97 0.37 15.71
CA GLY A 157 -5.54 0.60 15.56
C GLY A 157 -4.65 -0.49 16.19
N GLN A 158 -5.23 -1.55 16.75
CA GLN A 158 -4.57 -2.75 17.30
C GLN A 158 -3.99 -3.62 16.16
N ARG A 159 -2.99 -3.07 15.45
CA ARG A 159 -2.47 -3.64 14.20
C ARG A 159 -1.67 -4.93 14.35
N LYS A 160 -1.08 -5.23 15.50
CA LYS A 160 -0.35 -6.50 15.70
C LYS A 160 -1.32 -7.63 16.00
N GLU A 161 -2.33 -7.30 16.78
CA GLU A 161 -3.43 -8.12 17.24
C GLU A 161 -4.28 -8.50 16.02
N ALA A 162 -4.66 -7.51 15.20
CA ALA A 162 -5.28 -7.73 13.89
C ALA A 162 -4.41 -8.56 12.93
N GLN A 163 -3.09 -8.43 12.96
CA GLN A 163 -2.20 -9.28 12.15
C GLN A 163 -2.20 -10.73 12.64
N SER A 164 -2.26 -10.96 13.95
CA SER A 164 -2.41 -12.29 14.54
C SER A 164 -3.72 -12.93 14.09
N GLU A 165 -4.84 -12.20 14.20
CA GLU A 165 -6.16 -12.75 13.84
C GLU A 165 -6.33 -13.02 12.33
N PHE A 166 -5.78 -12.18 11.45
CA PHE A 166 -5.70 -12.53 10.02
C PHE A 166 -4.74 -13.71 9.74
N GLN A 167 -3.75 -13.99 10.60
CA GLN A 167 -2.93 -15.21 10.51
C GLN A 167 -3.69 -16.45 11.01
N SER A 168 -4.46 -16.35 12.09
CA SER A 168 -5.39 -17.40 12.57
C SER A 168 -6.41 -17.76 11.50
N ALA A 169 -6.99 -16.75 10.84
CA ALA A 169 -7.91 -16.93 9.72
C ALA A 169 -7.27 -17.73 8.55
N LEU A 170 -6.07 -17.36 8.13
CA LEU A 170 -5.34 -18.05 7.04
C LEU A 170 -4.77 -19.42 7.42
N TYR A 171 -4.59 -19.71 8.72
CA TYR A 171 -4.24 -21.05 9.17
C TYR A 171 -5.41 -22.02 9.02
N SER A 172 -6.63 -21.55 9.30
CA SER A 172 -7.86 -22.34 9.17
C SER A 172 -8.41 -22.39 7.73
N ASP A 173 -8.31 -21.30 6.98
CA ASP A 173 -8.61 -21.23 5.54
C ASP A 173 -7.51 -20.47 4.77
N PRO A 174 -6.51 -21.17 4.22
CA PRO A 174 -5.47 -20.56 3.37
C PRO A 174 -6.00 -19.89 2.10
N GLY A 175 -7.24 -20.14 1.70
CA GLY A 175 -7.91 -19.53 0.55
C GLY A 175 -8.65 -18.22 0.86
N SER A 176 -8.76 -17.82 2.13
CA SER A 176 -9.55 -16.66 2.55
C SER A 176 -9.03 -15.34 1.97
N ALA A 177 -9.71 -14.85 0.93
CA ALA A 177 -9.36 -13.59 0.26
C ALA A 177 -9.41 -12.39 1.23
N GLU A 178 -10.43 -12.32 2.11
CA GLU A 178 -10.52 -11.26 3.11
C GLU A 178 -9.34 -11.30 4.09
N ALA A 179 -8.84 -12.46 4.48
CA ALA A 179 -7.70 -12.55 5.38
C ALA A 179 -6.36 -12.22 4.70
N HIS A 180 -6.21 -12.52 3.41
CA HIS A 180 -5.05 -12.07 2.61
C HIS A 180 -5.05 -10.53 2.42
N GLU A 181 -6.18 -9.94 2.01
CA GLU A 181 -6.33 -8.47 1.91
C GLU A 181 -6.18 -7.81 3.29
N GLY A 182 -6.75 -8.43 4.32
CA GLY A 182 -6.62 -8.07 5.72
C GLY A 182 -5.15 -7.96 6.14
N LEU A 183 -4.35 -9.01 5.92
CA LEU A 183 -2.91 -9.00 6.18
C LEU A 183 -2.19 -7.88 5.44
N ILE A 184 -2.51 -7.63 4.17
CA ILE A 184 -1.90 -6.53 3.40
C ILE A 184 -2.25 -5.17 4.03
N SER A 185 -3.47 -4.99 4.53
CA SER A 185 -3.93 -3.73 5.15
C SER A 185 -3.31 -3.44 6.54
N VAL A 186 -3.01 -4.47 7.33
CA VAL A 186 -2.42 -4.33 8.68
C VAL A 186 -0.90 -4.33 8.66
N ARG A 187 -0.28 -5.10 7.73
CA ARG A 187 1.17 -5.19 7.52
C ARG A 187 1.74 -3.78 7.45
N ARG A 188 2.63 -3.46 8.38
CA ARG A 188 3.37 -2.19 8.32
C ARG A 188 4.15 -2.18 7.01
N GLY A 189 3.92 -1.15 6.19
CA GLY A 189 4.86 -0.80 5.13
C GLY A 189 6.24 -0.60 5.76
N ALA A 190 7.29 -0.89 4.98
CA ALA A 190 8.67 -0.83 5.45
C ALA A 190 8.92 0.45 6.26
N GLN A 191 9.21 0.29 7.55
CA GLN A 191 9.28 1.40 8.49
C GLN A 191 10.60 2.16 8.36
N HIS A 192 11.62 1.50 7.82
CA HIS A 192 12.95 2.04 7.73
C HIS A 192 13.41 2.01 6.28
N GLN A 193 14.09 3.07 5.86
CA GLN A 193 14.77 3.13 4.57
C GLN A 193 16.23 3.49 4.80
N LEU A 194 17.12 2.58 4.39
CA LEU A 194 18.53 2.86 4.17
C LEU A 194 18.69 3.31 2.72
N ARG A 195 19.42 4.39 2.46
CA ARG A 195 19.89 4.72 1.11
C ARG A 195 21.33 5.20 1.16
N PHE A 196 22.13 4.78 0.21
CA PHE A 196 23.50 5.26 0.05
C PHE A 196 23.83 5.48 -1.41
N GLY A 197 24.82 6.31 -1.70
CA GLY A 197 25.25 6.59 -3.06
C GLY A 197 26.62 7.23 -3.13
N GLN A 198 27.11 7.37 -4.36
CA GLN A 198 28.29 8.14 -4.71
C GLN A 198 27.98 9.00 -5.94
N ASP A 199 28.34 10.28 -5.89
CA ASP A 199 28.22 11.23 -6.99
C ASP A 199 29.62 11.82 -7.30
N ASN A 200 29.85 12.25 -8.54
CA ASN A 200 31.18 12.62 -9.06
C ASN A 200 31.08 13.78 -10.06
N ASP A 201 31.85 14.84 -9.89
CA ASP A 201 31.93 16.00 -10.80
C ASP A 201 33.26 16.01 -11.56
N LEU A 202 33.23 15.98 -12.90
CA LEU A 202 34.42 16.11 -13.75
C LEU A 202 34.53 17.54 -14.32
N LEU A 203 35.32 18.36 -13.62
CA LEU A 203 35.50 19.78 -13.89
C LEU A 203 36.57 20.05 -14.94
N SER A 204 36.29 20.95 -15.89
CA SER A 204 37.25 21.32 -16.94
C SER A 204 38.34 22.31 -16.52
N TYR A 205 38.47 22.59 -15.22
CA TYR A 205 39.27 23.72 -14.70
C TYR A 205 39.83 23.53 -13.28
N SER A 206 39.64 22.36 -12.68
CA SER A 206 40.19 21.95 -11.38
C SER A 206 40.22 20.43 -11.31
N ASP A 207 40.75 19.87 -10.23
CA ASP A 207 40.52 18.47 -9.91
C ASP A 207 39.02 18.18 -9.82
N GLY A 208 38.64 16.92 -10.09
CA GLY A 208 37.26 16.47 -9.96
C GLY A 208 36.81 16.43 -8.49
N PHE A 209 35.51 16.46 -8.29
CA PHE A 209 34.90 16.23 -6.98
C PHE A 209 34.33 14.82 -6.91
N HIS A 210 34.39 14.24 -5.73
CA HIS A 210 33.76 12.97 -5.40
C HIS A 210 33.02 13.16 -4.08
N ASP A 211 31.80 12.64 -3.98
CA ASP A 211 31.10 12.52 -2.70
C ASP A 211 30.39 11.19 -2.53
N GLU A 212 30.47 10.67 -1.31
CA GLU A 212 29.74 9.51 -0.83
C GLU A 212 28.70 9.98 0.20
N TRP A 213 27.51 9.41 0.17
CA TRP A 213 26.47 9.77 1.13
C TRP A 213 25.67 8.55 1.61
N LEU A 214 25.18 8.65 2.84
CA LEU A 214 24.41 7.63 3.55
C LEU A 214 23.25 8.28 4.28
N SER A 215 22.02 7.82 4.06
CA SER A 215 20.83 8.27 4.80
C SER A 215 20.01 7.11 5.38
N VAL A 216 19.42 7.37 6.55
CA VAL A 216 18.54 6.47 7.29
C VAL A 216 17.26 7.23 7.64
N ALA A 217 16.17 6.91 6.94
CA ALA A 217 14.84 7.39 7.25
C ALA A 217 14.06 6.36 8.07
N SER A 218 13.26 6.82 9.04
CA SER A 218 12.53 5.97 9.99
C SER A 218 11.13 6.51 10.28
N GLN A 219 10.10 5.80 9.84
CA GLN A 219 8.69 6.13 10.07
C GLN A 219 8.17 5.43 11.33
N TRP A 220 8.32 6.07 12.49
CA TRP A 220 7.85 5.50 13.76
C TRP A 220 6.31 5.51 13.93
N THR A 221 5.59 6.37 13.21
CA THR A 221 4.12 6.36 13.11
C THR A 221 3.66 6.82 11.72
N SER A 222 2.38 6.61 11.38
CA SER A 222 1.79 7.11 10.13
C SER A 222 1.99 8.62 9.88
N HIS A 223 2.08 9.42 10.94
CA HIS A 223 2.19 10.88 10.88
C HIS A 223 3.63 11.42 11.00
N TRP A 224 4.64 10.59 11.31
CA TRP A 224 5.97 11.08 11.66
C TRP A 224 7.10 10.22 11.08
N THR A 225 8.12 10.89 10.54
CA THR A 225 9.37 10.30 10.06
C THR A 225 10.56 11.10 10.58
N THR A 226 11.60 10.42 11.06
CA THR A 226 12.94 11.00 11.22
C THR A 226 13.81 10.64 10.02
N ASN A 227 14.74 11.51 9.65
CA ASN A 227 15.81 11.18 8.72
C ASN A 227 17.15 11.69 9.26
N PHE A 228 18.17 10.85 9.18
CA PHE A 228 19.56 11.19 9.46
C PHE A 228 20.40 10.90 8.22
N ALA A 229 21.36 11.76 7.90
CA ALA A 229 22.29 11.53 6.80
C ALA A 229 23.72 11.95 7.15
N GLY A 230 24.69 11.28 6.55
CA GLY A 230 26.09 11.71 6.49
C GLY A 230 26.50 11.89 5.03
N ASP A 231 27.02 13.07 4.71
CA ASP A 231 27.55 13.42 3.39
C ASP A 231 29.07 13.60 3.53
N PHE A 232 29.85 12.87 2.74
CA PHE A 232 31.32 12.86 2.78
C PHE A 232 31.87 13.30 1.43
N TYR A 233 32.75 14.30 1.40
CA TYR A 233 33.20 14.94 0.16
C TYR A 233 34.73 14.91 0.06
N GLN A 234 35.26 14.68 -1.14
CA GLN A 234 36.65 14.95 -1.50
C GLN A 234 36.67 16.01 -2.61
N ARG A 235 37.21 17.20 -2.30
CA ARG A 235 37.15 18.39 -3.17
C ARG A 235 38.46 19.16 -3.15
N SER A 236 39.13 19.27 -4.30
CA SER A 236 40.40 20.00 -4.47
C SER A 236 41.48 19.65 -3.43
N GLY A 237 41.61 18.35 -3.10
CA GLY A 237 42.56 17.86 -2.10
C GLY A 237 42.15 18.07 -0.63
N ALA A 238 40.96 18.63 -0.35
CA ALA A 238 40.39 18.70 0.99
C ALA A 238 39.28 17.65 1.16
N GLU A 239 39.33 16.92 2.28
CA GLU A 239 38.23 16.04 2.71
C GLU A 239 37.19 16.84 3.52
N ALA A 240 35.92 16.41 3.47
CA ALA A 240 34.84 17.02 4.22
C ALA A 240 33.79 16.02 4.70
N GLY A 241 33.14 16.35 5.82
CA GLY A 241 31.99 15.61 6.34
C GLY A 241 30.91 16.55 6.87
N LYS A 242 29.67 16.31 6.47
CA LYS A 242 28.45 16.95 6.97
C LYS A 242 27.51 15.88 7.55
N PHE A 243 26.92 16.14 8.72
CA PHE A 243 25.86 15.30 9.28
C PHE A 243 24.54 16.08 9.32
N VAL A 244 23.48 15.50 8.79
CA VAL A 244 22.14 16.09 8.68
C VAL A 244 21.16 15.33 9.58
N GLY A 245 20.28 16.05 10.28
CA GLY A 245 19.16 15.48 11.02
C GLY A 245 17.88 16.26 10.77
N SER A 246 16.77 15.56 10.50
CA SER A 246 15.46 16.17 10.28
C SER A 246 14.29 15.32 10.79
N VAL A 247 13.17 16.01 11.04
CA VAL A 247 11.89 15.41 11.43
C VAL A 247 10.82 15.91 10.49
N THR A 248 10.09 14.99 9.87
CA THR A 248 8.92 15.27 9.02
C THR A 248 7.63 14.87 9.74
N ARG A 249 6.68 15.81 9.85
CA ARG A 249 5.30 15.55 10.24
C ARG A 249 4.40 15.58 9.01
N ARG A 250 3.63 14.51 8.77
CA ARG A 250 2.61 14.42 7.72
C ARG A 250 1.21 14.47 8.31
N GLN A 251 0.26 15.13 7.63
CA GLN A 251 -1.15 15.15 8.02
C GLN A 251 -2.06 15.46 6.82
N SER A 252 -3.15 14.71 6.67
CA SER A 252 -4.04 14.70 5.49
C SER A 252 -4.66 16.05 5.08
N LYS A 253 -4.67 17.06 5.96
CA LYS A 253 -5.28 18.38 5.69
C LYS A 253 -4.30 19.47 5.22
N TRP A 254 -3.00 19.27 5.41
CA TRP A 254 -1.99 20.31 5.14
C TRP A 254 -0.66 19.77 4.60
N GLY A 255 -0.64 18.50 4.20
CA GLY A 255 0.52 17.86 3.56
C GLY A 255 1.58 17.43 4.57
N ALA A 256 2.83 17.83 4.34
CA ALA A 256 3.98 17.53 5.19
C ALA A 256 4.77 18.80 5.53
N LEU A 257 5.31 18.83 6.75
CA LEU A 257 6.33 19.78 7.18
C LEU A 257 7.55 19.00 7.64
N THR A 258 8.68 19.25 7.00
CA THR A 258 10.01 18.85 7.48
C THR A 258 10.66 20.02 8.18
N VAL A 259 11.32 19.78 9.31
CA VAL A 259 12.23 20.71 9.96
C VAL A 259 13.52 19.98 10.26
N GLY A 260 14.67 20.60 9.99
CA GLY A 260 15.96 19.98 10.22
C GLY A 260 17.12 20.96 10.23
N GLY A 261 18.31 20.39 10.32
CA GLY A 261 19.56 21.10 10.21
C GLY A 261 20.72 20.15 9.99
N ALA A 262 21.89 20.71 9.79
CA ALA A 262 23.13 19.97 9.64
C ALA A 262 24.28 20.64 10.39
N ILE A 263 25.30 19.85 10.67
CA ILE A 263 26.60 20.30 11.16
C ILE A 263 27.69 19.78 10.24
N GLY A 264 28.64 20.64 9.89
CA GLY A 264 29.80 20.32 9.08
C GLY A 264 31.08 20.68 9.81
N HIS A 265 32.16 19.94 9.56
CA HIS A 265 33.48 20.34 10.02
C HIS A 265 33.98 21.61 9.25
N ASP A 266 35.04 22.24 9.73
CA ASP A 266 35.48 23.55 9.24
C ASP A 266 36.62 23.46 8.21
N ASN A 267 36.27 23.42 6.92
CA ASN A 267 37.25 23.45 5.82
C ASN A 267 36.95 24.49 4.72
N ALA A 268 36.05 25.45 5.00
CA ALA A 268 35.51 26.46 4.07
C ALA A 268 34.75 25.95 2.81
N VAL A 269 34.90 24.68 2.39
CA VAL A 269 34.23 24.10 1.21
C VAL A 269 32.77 23.73 1.50
N ILE A 270 32.45 23.35 2.74
CA ILE A 270 31.09 23.03 3.19
C ILE A 270 30.59 24.01 4.28
N PRO A 271 29.27 24.14 4.52
CA PRO A 271 28.77 24.95 5.62
C PRO A 271 29.06 24.29 6.98
N LYS A 272 29.47 25.11 7.97
CA LYS A 272 29.68 24.64 9.36
C LYS A 272 28.36 24.23 10.03
N SER A 273 27.30 24.92 9.67
CA SER A 273 25.94 24.53 10.03
C SER A 273 24.93 24.88 8.94
N GLU A 274 23.83 24.14 8.97
CA GLU A 274 22.67 24.32 8.11
C GLU A 274 21.41 24.26 9.00
N ALA A 275 20.38 25.00 8.62
CA ALA A 275 19.03 24.84 9.15
C ALA A 275 18.06 24.92 7.99
N PHE A 276 16.95 24.18 8.06
CA PHE A 276 15.96 24.20 7.00
C PHE A 276 14.55 23.86 7.50
N PHE A 277 13.56 24.33 6.75
CA PHE A 277 12.22 23.79 6.80
C PHE A 277 11.65 23.64 5.39
N ASP A 278 10.88 22.57 5.20
CA ASP A 278 10.27 22.23 3.92
C ASP A 278 8.78 22.00 4.12
N LEU A 279 7.96 22.66 3.31
CA LEU A 279 6.54 22.40 3.21
C LEU A 279 6.28 21.63 1.92
N ASP A 280 5.46 20.59 1.98
CA ASP A 280 5.02 19.81 0.82
C ASP A 280 3.51 19.57 0.90
N HIS A 281 2.79 19.67 -0.22
CA HIS A 281 1.38 19.29 -0.29
C HIS A 281 0.97 18.79 -1.68
N GLY A 282 0.51 17.54 -1.74
CA GLY A 282 -0.12 16.94 -2.90
C GLY A 282 -1.65 17.04 -2.90
N TRP A 283 -2.22 17.34 -4.08
CA TRP A 283 -3.65 17.28 -4.40
C TRP A 283 -3.91 16.30 -5.54
N ARG A 284 -4.88 15.39 -5.36
CA ARG A 284 -5.38 14.55 -6.45
C ARG A 284 -6.40 15.33 -7.27
N VAL A 285 -6.20 15.40 -8.60
CA VAL A 285 -7.05 16.18 -9.52
C VAL A 285 -8.12 15.30 -10.17
N GLY A 286 -7.79 14.07 -10.55
CA GLY A 286 -8.77 13.12 -11.08
C GLY A 286 -8.15 11.84 -11.63
N GLU A 287 -8.98 10.82 -11.86
CA GLU A 287 -8.53 9.51 -12.38
C GLU A 287 -8.62 9.41 -13.92
N THR A 288 -9.39 10.30 -14.55
CA THR A 288 -9.69 10.26 -15.99
C THR A 288 -9.08 11.42 -16.78
N GLY A 289 -8.87 12.60 -16.17
CA GLY A 289 -8.25 13.77 -16.80
C GLY A 289 -6.73 13.63 -17.02
N PHE A 290 -6.15 14.44 -17.91
CA PHE A 290 -4.72 14.40 -18.25
C PHE A 290 -3.81 14.65 -17.04
N VAL A 291 -4.13 15.66 -16.22
CA VAL A 291 -3.47 15.84 -14.91
C VAL A 291 -4.15 14.92 -13.90
N ARG A 292 -3.38 13.96 -13.35
CA ARG A 292 -3.84 13.02 -12.31
C ARG A 292 -3.79 13.65 -10.92
N GLY A 293 -2.74 14.43 -10.68
CA GLY A 293 -2.48 15.13 -9.42
C GLY A 293 -1.39 16.17 -9.60
N VAL A 294 -1.31 17.10 -8.65
CA VAL A 294 -0.25 18.12 -8.56
C VAL A 294 0.26 18.13 -7.12
N GLU A 295 1.57 18.25 -6.97
CA GLU A 295 2.29 18.34 -5.71
C GLU A 295 3.13 19.61 -5.73
N PHE A 296 3.02 20.42 -4.67
CA PHE A 296 3.79 21.64 -4.52
C PHE A 296 4.63 21.56 -3.25
N SER A 297 5.93 21.76 -3.39
CA SER A 297 6.85 21.88 -2.27
C SER A 297 7.61 23.21 -2.27
N SER A 298 7.87 23.71 -1.06
CA SER A 298 8.58 24.95 -0.77
C SER A 298 9.60 24.69 0.33
N ALA A 299 10.88 24.68 -0.04
CA ALA A 299 12.01 24.44 0.85
C ALA A 299 12.77 25.75 1.11
N GLN A 300 13.13 25.99 2.37
CA GLN A 300 13.93 27.14 2.78
C GLN A 300 15.11 26.69 3.64
N HIS A 301 16.32 26.90 3.11
CA HIS A 301 17.59 26.52 3.76
C HIS A 301 18.43 27.76 4.10
N TRP A 302 19.05 27.76 5.28
CA TRP A 302 20.07 28.72 5.69
C TRP A 302 21.40 27.99 5.89
N TYR A 303 22.47 28.51 5.28
CA TYR A 303 23.81 27.92 5.32
C TYR A 303 24.81 28.90 5.94
N TRP A 304 25.55 28.44 6.95
CA TRP A 304 26.58 29.21 7.65
C TRP A 304 27.99 28.65 7.36
N TYR A 305 28.66 29.21 6.34
CA TYR A 305 30.05 28.92 6.01
C TYR A 305 31.03 29.67 6.93
N GLN A 306 32.34 29.54 6.73
CA GLN A 306 33.33 30.37 7.42
C GLN A 306 33.26 31.84 6.99
N SER A 307 33.24 32.10 5.68
CA SER A 307 33.31 33.45 5.07
C SER A 307 31.98 33.97 4.49
N ALA A 308 30.93 33.14 4.47
CA ALA A 308 29.68 33.41 3.76
C ALA A 308 28.41 33.02 4.55
N ARG A 309 27.30 33.68 4.22
CA ARG A 309 25.94 33.36 4.65
C ARG A 309 25.09 33.19 3.39
N ILE A 310 24.39 32.07 3.26
CA ILE A 310 23.52 31.82 2.10
C ILE A 310 22.12 31.46 2.58
N LEU A 311 21.11 32.12 2.03
CA LEU A 311 19.70 31.74 2.13
C LEU A 311 19.29 31.17 0.77
N SER A 312 18.71 29.98 0.73
CA SER A 312 18.10 29.43 -0.47
C SER A 312 16.60 29.26 -0.28
N LEU A 313 15.82 29.71 -1.27
CA LEU A 313 14.38 29.54 -1.35
C LEU A 313 14.07 28.74 -2.63
N THR A 314 13.53 27.55 -2.48
CA THR A 314 13.19 26.65 -3.59
C THR A 314 11.69 26.38 -3.61
N GLY A 315 11.03 26.67 -4.72
CA GLY A 315 9.66 26.23 -5.00
C GLY A 315 9.66 25.19 -6.12
N THR A 316 8.97 24.06 -5.93
CA THR A 316 8.87 22.98 -6.91
C THR A 316 7.41 22.57 -7.11
N THR A 317 7.01 22.42 -8.37
CA THR A 317 5.72 21.85 -8.77
C THR A 317 5.97 20.54 -9.50
N LEU A 318 5.43 19.44 -8.97
CA LEU A 318 5.40 18.12 -9.60
C LEU A 318 3.98 17.83 -10.10
N VAL A 319 3.85 17.55 -11.40
CA VAL A 319 2.59 17.20 -12.06
C VAL A 319 2.62 15.72 -12.42
N TYR A 320 1.64 14.97 -11.92
CA TYR A 320 1.43 13.57 -12.26
C TYR A 320 0.52 13.47 -13.49
N LEU A 321 0.99 12.75 -14.51
CA LEU A 321 0.36 12.61 -15.82
C LEU A 321 -0.11 11.14 -16.03
N PRO A 322 -0.72 10.77 -17.18
CA PRO A 322 -1.11 9.39 -17.43
C PRO A 322 0.10 8.46 -17.50
N ASP A 323 -0.15 7.15 -17.39
CA ASP A 323 0.86 6.09 -17.60
C ASP A 323 2.17 6.27 -16.81
N ASN A 324 2.06 6.83 -15.60
CA ASN A 324 3.18 7.14 -14.69
C ASN A 324 4.21 8.15 -15.23
N TRP A 325 3.85 8.96 -16.22
CA TRP A 325 4.64 10.12 -16.61
C TRP A 325 4.58 11.20 -15.52
N THR A 326 5.66 11.96 -15.39
CA THR A 326 5.74 13.09 -14.46
C THR A 326 6.42 14.29 -15.12
N PHE A 327 5.94 15.49 -14.82
CA PHE A 327 6.61 16.73 -15.19
C PHE A 327 6.91 17.53 -13.92
N THR A 328 8.15 17.96 -13.75
CA THR A 328 8.59 18.75 -12.60
C THR A 328 9.13 20.09 -13.09
N LEU A 329 8.66 21.18 -12.48
CA LEU A 329 9.21 22.52 -12.65
C LEU A 329 9.68 23.03 -11.28
N GLY A 330 10.98 23.25 -11.12
CA GLY A 330 11.57 23.81 -9.92
C GLY A 330 12.21 25.16 -10.20
N THR A 331 12.14 26.07 -9.22
CA THR A 331 12.80 27.39 -9.24
C THR A 331 13.46 27.64 -7.90
N THR A 332 14.73 28.03 -7.91
CA THR A 332 15.51 28.32 -6.69
C THR A 332 16.11 29.72 -6.79
N GLY A 333 15.76 30.57 -5.83
CA GLY A 333 16.45 31.84 -5.59
C GLY A 333 17.43 31.67 -4.42
N SER A 334 18.72 31.89 -4.67
CA SER A 334 19.75 31.84 -3.64
C SER A 334 20.29 33.24 -3.38
N ARG A 335 20.23 33.70 -2.12
CA ARG A 335 20.82 34.95 -1.66
C ARG A 335 22.14 34.69 -0.95
N SER A 336 23.25 35.03 -1.58
CA SER A 336 24.59 34.88 -1.00
C SER A 336 25.12 36.20 -0.46
N ALA A 337 25.69 36.18 0.74
CA ALA A 337 26.42 37.29 1.33
C ALA A 337 27.82 36.81 1.75
N PHE A 338 28.86 37.34 1.10
CA PHE A 338 30.26 37.08 1.46
C PHE A 338 30.83 38.27 2.23
N SER A 339 31.84 38.05 3.07
CA SER A 339 32.54 39.13 3.78
C SER A 339 32.97 40.25 2.81
N GLY A 340 32.63 41.50 3.14
CA GLY A 340 32.94 42.68 2.31
C GLY A 340 32.04 42.89 1.07
N THR A 341 31.01 42.06 0.83
CA THR A 341 30.12 42.16 -0.35
C THR A 341 28.67 42.46 -0.01
N THR A 342 27.94 43.05 -0.96
CA THR A 342 26.48 43.20 -0.91
C THR A 342 25.77 41.88 -1.19
N ALA A 343 24.70 41.59 -0.44
CA ALA A 343 24.00 40.32 -0.48
C ALA A 343 22.95 40.24 -1.62
N GLU A 344 23.33 39.64 -2.75
CA GLU A 344 22.53 39.54 -3.98
C GLU A 344 21.72 38.25 -4.09
N TRP A 345 20.57 38.32 -4.78
CA TRP A 345 19.78 37.16 -5.20
C TRP A 345 20.21 36.67 -6.59
N ARG A 346 20.52 35.37 -6.71
CA ARG A 346 20.75 34.71 -8.00
C ARG A 346 19.67 33.63 -8.25
N PRO A 347 18.91 33.72 -9.36
CA PRO A 347 17.89 32.74 -9.70
C PRO A 347 18.47 31.56 -10.48
N SER A 348 17.82 30.42 -10.34
CA SER A 348 17.99 29.22 -11.15
C SER A 348 16.65 28.49 -11.30
N GLY A 349 16.52 27.64 -12.31
CA GLY A 349 15.35 26.80 -12.51
C GLY A 349 15.68 25.51 -13.25
N ILE A 350 14.84 24.50 -13.04
CA ILE A 350 14.94 23.16 -13.62
C ILE A 350 13.57 22.71 -14.14
N ALA A 351 13.55 22.16 -15.35
CA ALA A 351 12.45 21.37 -15.87
C ALA A 351 12.91 19.90 -15.99
N ARG A 352 12.11 18.96 -15.49
CA ARG A 352 12.36 17.51 -15.59
C ARG A 352 11.13 16.81 -16.12
N LEU A 353 11.34 15.84 -17.01
CA LEU A 353 10.31 14.96 -17.56
C LEU A 353 10.68 13.52 -17.19
N GLY A 354 9.87 12.88 -16.34
CA GLY A 354 9.98 11.48 -15.96
C GLY A 354 8.99 10.62 -16.75
N PHE A 355 9.40 9.39 -17.07
CA PHE A 355 8.65 8.48 -17.94
C PHE A 355 8.91 7.00 -17.58
N PRO A 356 7.93 6.10 -17.77
CA PRO A 356 8.18 4.67 -17.71
C PRO A 356 9.09 4.23 -18.88
N LEU A 357 9.83 3.13 -18.70
CA LEU A 357 10.59 2.46 -19.75
C LEU A 357 10.22 0.99 -19.88
N ALA A 358 10.09 0.26 -18.76
CA ALA A 358 9.65 -1.14 -18.76
C ALA A 358 9.06 -1.55 -17.42
N HIS A 359 8.06 -2.43 -17.43
CA HIS A 359 7.44 -3.00 -16.22
C HIS A 359 7.22 -4.51 -16.41
N ARG A 360 7.56 -5.31 -15.39
CA ARG A 360 7.40 -6.78 -15.43
C ARG A 360 7.28 -7.33 -14.00
N GLY A 361 6.05 -7.42 -13.51
CA GLY A 361 5.78 -7.68 -12.09
C GLY A 361 6.40 -6.56 -11.23
N ASP A 362 6.88 -6.89 -10.04
CA ASP A 362 7.45 -5.96 -9.05
C ASP A 362 8.66 -5.14 -9.57
N ARG A 363 9.21 -5.50 -10.74
CA ARG A 363 10.26 -4.77 -11.44
C ARG A 363 9.68 -3.65 -12.29
N ASN A 364 10.22 -2.45 -12.09
CA ASN A 364 9.88 -1.25 -12.84
C ASN A 364 11.16 -0.48 -13.17
N LEU A 365 11.36 -0.18 -14.45
CA LEU A 365 12.40 0.70 -14.96
C LEU A 365 11.73 1.99 -15.42
N SER A 366 12.12 3.12 -14.83
CA SER A 366 11.74 4.46 -15.27
C SER A 366 12.96 5.28 -15.64
N GLY A 367 12.79 6.21 -16.58
CA GLY A 367 13.79 7.19 -16.97
C GLY A 367 13.34 8.60 -16.64
N ASN A 368 14.29 9.54 -16.68
CA ASN A 368 14.01 10.96 -16.72
C ASN A 368 15.05 11.71 -17.55
N VAL A 369 14.64 12.85 -18.11
CA VAL A 369 15.52 13.87 -18.67
C VAL A 369 15.23 15.21 -18.02
N SER A 370 16.22 16.07 -17.89
CA SER A 370 16.05 17.41 -17.32
C SER A 370 16.94 18.46 -17.97
N PHE A 371 16.42 19.68 -18.07
CA PHE A 371 17.19 20.87 -18.40
C PHE A 371 17.13 21.84 -17.22
N ALA A 372 18.28 22.36 -16.81
CA ALA A 372 18.36 23.43 -15.82
C ALA A 372 19.16 24.62 -16.36
N ALA A 373 18.82 25.81 -15.92
CA ALA A 373 19.57 27.03 -16.22
C ALA A 373 19.57 27.96 -15.01
N GLY A 374 20.67 28.69 -14.80
CA GLY A 374 20.78 29.57 -13.65
C GLY A 374 22.07 30.37 -13.58
N THR A 375 22.36 30.86 -12.39
CA THR A 375 23.62 31.53 -12.04
C THR A 375 24.16 30.98 -10.73
N GLU A 376 25.34 30.38 -10.79
CA GLU A 376 26.09 29.86 -9.65
C GLU A 376 27.02 30.94 -9.09
N ASN A 377 27.05 31.10 -7.78
CA ASN A 377 28.05 31.91 -7.08
C ASN A 377 29.20 31.01 -6.63
N PHE A 378 30.44 31.49 -6.74
CA PHE A 378 31.61 30.83 -6.18
C PHE A 378 32.47 31.81 -5.37
N ALA A 379 33.16 31.27 -4.37
CA ALA A 379 34.22 31.96 -3.66
C ALA A 379 35.42 31.01 -3.55
N ILE A 380 36.49 31.34 -4.25
CA ILE A 380 37.84 30.80 -3.99
C ILE A 380 38.52 31.83 -3.07
N LEU A 381 39.55 31.42 -2.30
CA LEU A 381 40.13 32.17 -1.19
C LEU A 381 40.22 33.70 -1.36
N ASP A 382 40.66 34.19 -2.53
CA ASP A 382 40.79 35.62 -2.84
C ASP A 382 39.90 36.12 -4.00
N GLN A 383 38.93 35.31 -4.48
CA GLN A 383 38.05 35.68 -5.60
C GLN A 383 36.60 35.22 -5.38
N ILE A 384 35.69 36.20 -5.27
CA ILE A 384 34.24 36.02 -5.29
C ILE A 384 33.73 36.33 -6.70
N GLY A 385 32.91 35.46 -7.27
CA GLY A 385 32.37 35.65 -8.61
C GLY A 385 31.13 34.80 -8.88
N SER A 386 30.67 34.83 -10.13
CA SER A 386 29.52 34.06 -10.57
C SER A 386 29.63 33.60 -12.02
N PHE A 387 29.08 32.42 -12.32
CA PHE A 387 28.94 31.90 -13.68
C PHE A 387 27.47 31.65 -13.99
N SER A 388 27.06 31.91 -15.23
CA SER A 388 25.78 31.37 -15.71
C SER A 388 26.01 29.99 -16.30
N SER A 389 25.03 29.10 -16.11
CA SER A 389 25.14 27.68 -16.44
C SER A 389 23.88 27.15 -17.14
N GLN A 390 24.08 26.14 -17.98
CA GLN A 390 23.05 25.33 -18.63
C GLN A 390 23.38 23.85 -18.40
N THR A 391 22.53 23.13 -17.67
CA THR A 391 22.70 21.72 -17.34
C THR A 391 21.74 20.86 -18.15
N TYR A 392 22.26 19.82 -18.79
CA TYR A 392 21.50 18.78 -19.48
C TYR A 392 21.69 17.48 -18.71
N GLY A 393 20.63 16.99 -18.07
CA GLY A 393 20.66 15.81 -17.20
C GLY A 393 19.79 14.68 -17.70
N SER A 394 20.16 13.45 -17.35
CA SER A 394 19.34 12.25 -17.54
C SER A 394 19.59 11.25 -16.42
N GLY A 395 18.65 10.34 -16.18
CA GLY A 395 18.84 9.29 -15.19
C GLY A 395 17.81 8.16 -15.29
N LEU A 396 18.16 7.02 -14.70
CA LEU A 396 17.38 5.80 -14.69
C LEU A 396 17.16 5.34 -13.24
N ARG A 397 15.95 4.85 -12.93
CA ARG A 397 15.66 4.13 -11.69
C ARG A 397 15.13 2.74 -12.01
N LEU A 398 15.83 1.72 -11.54
CA LEU A 398 15.44 0.32 -11.59
C LEU A 398 14.96 -0.10 -10.20
N GLN A 399 13.65 -0.28 -10.04
CA GLN A 399 13.08 -1.01 -8.91
C GLN A 399 13.29 -2.51 -9.14
N ILE A 400 14.03 -3.15 -8.24
CA ILE A 400 14.43 -4.56 -8.30
C ILE A 400 13.39 -5.44 -7.58
N THR A 401 12.87 -4.92 -6.47
CA THR A 401 11.73 -5.41 -5.69
C THR A 401 11.02 -4.21 -5.04
N ASP A 402 9.86 -4.38 -4.43
CA ASP A 402 9.19 -3.32 -3.64
C ASP A 402 10.06 -2.70 -2.53
N ARG A 403 11.07 -3.45 -2.09
CA ARG A 403 12.00 -3.06 -1.02
C ARG A 403 13.35 -2.57 -1.51
N GLN A 404 13.67 -2.67 -2.80
CA GLN A 404 15.01 -2.37 -3.32
C GLN A 404 14.96 -1.63 -4.66
N ASP A 405 15.64 -0.49 -4.74
CA ASP A 405 15.86 0.22 -6.00
C ASP A 405 17.29 0.75 -6.17
N LEU A 406 17.75 0.70 -7.42
CA LEU A 406 19.00 1.30 -7.88
C LEU A 406 18.63 2.50 -8.76
N THR A 407 19.25 3.66 -8.50
CA THR A 407 19.15 4.85 -9.35
C THR A 407 20.54 5.21 -9.83
N GLY A 408 20.67 5.59 -11.11
CA GLY A 408 21.88 6.17 -11.67
C GLY A 408 21.56 7.38 -12.54
N PHE A 409 22.45 8.37 -12.58
CA PHE A 409 22.25 9.59 -13.37
C PHE A 409 23.57 10.10 -13.95
N ALA A 410 23.44 10.90 -15.02
CA ALA A 410 24.53 11.64 -15.63
C ALA A 410 24.01 12.98 -16.15
N GLY A 411 24.82 14.03 -16.01
CA GLY A 411 24.53 15.37 -16.48
C GLY A 411 25.77 16.08 -17.01
N TYR A 412 25.58 16.89 -18.03
CA TYR A 412 26.61 17.74 -18.60
C TYR A 412 26.21 19.20 -18.41
N GLN A 413 27.09 20.00 -17.84
CA GLN A 413 26.86 21.42 -17.63
C GLN A 413 27.82 22.27 -18.46
N LYS A 414 27.26 23.20 -19.23
CA LYS A 414 28.00 24.27 -19.91
C LYS A 414 27.95 25.52 -19.06
N ARG A 415 29.10 25.97 -18.53
CA ARG A 415 29.25 27.21 -17.76
C ARG A 415 29.81 28.32 -18.66
N THR A 416 29.64 29.59 -18.25
CA THR A 416 30.35 30.73 -18.86
C THR A 416 31.88 30.60 -18.72
N GLN A 417 32.65 31.44 -19.43
CA GLN A 417 34.12 31.36 -19.52
C GLN A 417 34.65 30.05 -20.14
N ASN A 418 33.88 29.40 -21.02
CA ASN A 418 34.26 28.14 -21.69
C ASN A 418 34.62 27.00 -20.71
N ARG A 419 33.96 26.97 -19.56
CA ARG A 419 34.09 25.91 -18.54
C ARG A 419 32.98 24.87 -18.71
N THR A 420 33.28 23.62 -18.41
CA THR A 420 32.30 22.53 -18.41
C THR A 420 32.38 21.69 -17.14
N ASP A 421 31.28 21.04 -16.83
CA ASP A 421 31.13 20.04 -15.78
C ASP A 421 30.50 18.77 -16.37
N THR A 422 30.90 17.60 -15.88
CA THR A 422 30.22 16.33 -16.18
C THR A 422 30.00 15.59 -14.88
N ILE A 423 28.75 15.64 -14.41
CA ILE A 423 28.30 15.08 -13.13
C ILE A 423 27.74 13.70 -13.39
N PHE A 424 28.12 12.69 -12.61
CA PHE A 424 27.48 11.36 -12.65
C PHE A 424 27.48 10.68 -11.29
N GLY A 425 26.43 9.93 -11.01
CA GLY A 425 26.25 9.31 -9.70
C GLY A 425 25.32 8.12 -9.71
N MET A 426 25.39 7.34 -8.63
CA MET A 426 24.57 6.15 -8.41
C MET A 426 24.21 5.99 -6.93
N SER A 427 22.97 5.58 -6.66
CA SER A 427 22.50 5.31 -5.31
C SER A 427 21.59 4.09 -5.22
N TYR A 428 21.72 3.36 -4.12
CA TYR A 428 20.97 2.14 -3.81
C TYR A 428 20.12 2.34 -2.56
N GLY A 429 18.84 1.98 -2.64
CA GLY A 429 17.88 2.07 -1.54
C GLY A 429 17.39 0.70 -1.09
N ILE A 430 17.30 0.49 0.22
CA ILE A 430 16.73 -0.69 0.88
C ILE A 430 15.63 -0.22 1.83
N ARG A 431 14.46 -0.87 1.79
CA ARG A 431 13.33 -0.62 2.69
C ARG A 431 13.03 -1.89 3.51
N PHE A 432 12.91 -1.76 4.83
CA PHE A 432 12.68 -2.88 5.76
C PHE A 432 11.57 -2.61 6.78
#